data_AF-A0A933YJH8-F1
#
_entry.id   AF-A0A933YJH8-F1
#
_cell.length_a   1.000
_cell.length_b   1.000
_cell.length_c   1.000
_cell.angle_alpha   90.00
_cell.angle_beta   90.00
_cell.angle_gamma   90.00
#
_symmetry.space_group_name_H-M   'P 1'
#
loop_
_entity.id
_entity.type
_entity.pdbx_description
1 polymer ?
#
loop_
_entity_poly.entity_id
_entity_poly.type
_entity_poly.pdbx_seq_one_letter_code
_entity_poly.pdbx_strand_id
1 'polypeptide(L)'
;MEITLKLINEIASPEIVARGRAYFHDGRVQFESVENNLVRASVDGSDIYHVELHGDASGFEATCTCPFQWDGKCKHIVATMLATLYRNAKVEYTPLQAEQSRREERATTWIRDIEKLLTPSESDSRQEKVDAGWRLVYSLAIAKGYRYLYPIKLKLTKDGRDGHASILKRFDLFGDPHFDFLDRIIIERISNGFSNFVPTNSSAELPEHDEMEASWGMNDTIMGDVLSLLADKEVYLAHGSNYVFRRAYVHADPASVKMGISETEDGSLLLQPELHWGGQVHLLPANAVVLSIDTLWMLFDTNVVRLMGISAADFATMMNVRDNVAVPPSDRTEFMEEALPQLVKRFKVRSELSAIRTIEAEPRARLYLSEYNDKLNIQLRFAYDTVEVSELSTSIVDQQASSQELISDGNSFVYVHRKLDAEADAGRQLFDSMVHSYMRNDGTRHYFPSVNALDWLLTKLPVLQKKGFDVYGQENLKKHRLRSERPR
;
A
#
# COMPACT_ATOMS: atom_id res chain seq x y z
N MET A 1 9.18 -46.40 -35.15
CA MET A 1 10.00 -45.55 -34.25
C MET A 1 9.68 -45.84 -32.78
N GLU A 2 10.66 -46.20 -31.94
CA GLU A 2 10.47 -46.46 -30.50
C GLU A 2 10.99 -45.27 -29.68
N ILE A 3 10.08 -44.37 -29.27
CA ILE A 3 10.40 -43.28 -28.34
C ILE A 3 10.27 -43.84 -26.93
N THR A 4 11.26 -43.61 -26.05
CA THR A 4 11.22 -44.02 -24.64
C THR A 4 11.33 -42.84 -23.70
N LEU A 5 10.87 -42.99 -22.45
CA LEU A 5 11.02 -41.95 -21.43
C LEU A 5 12.49 -41.64 -21.10
N LYS A 6 13.37 -42.64 -21.21
CA LYS A 6 14.81 -42.46 -21.04
C LYS A 6 15.36 -41.53 -22.12
N LEU A 7 15.04 -41.79 -23.39
CA LEU A 7 15.43 -40.93 -24.51
C LEU A 7 14.91 -39.50 -24.33
N ILE A 8 13.67 -39.32 -23.88
CA ILE A 8 13.08 -37.99 -23.64
C ILE A 8 13.79 -37.25 -22.50
N ASN A 9 14.28 -37.94 -21.48
CA ASN A 9 14.99 -37.30 -20.37
C ASN A 9 16.45 -36.95 -20.72
N GLU A 10 17.05 -37.67 -21.68
CA GLU A 10 18.44 -37.49 -22.09
C GLU A 10 18.59 -36.55 -23.31
N ILE A 11 17.48 -36.22 -23.99
CA ILE A 11 17.52 -35.39 -25.21
C ILE A 11 17.85 -33.92 -24.94
N ALA A 12 17.48 -33.37 -23.77
CA ALA A 12 17.71 -31.97 -23.43
C ALA A 12 17.99 -31.81 -21.93
N SER A 13 18.38 -30.61 -21.49
CA SER A 13 18.59 -30.34 -20.07
C SER A 13 17.32 -30.59 -19.24
N PRO A 14 17.43 -30.96 -17.95
CA PRO A 14 16.28 -31.25 -17.10
C PRO A 14 15.23 -30.13 -17.07
N GLU A 15 15.67 -28.87 -17.16
CA GLU A 15 14.81 -27.70 -17.21
C GLU A 15 14.00 -27.61 -18.52
N ILE A 16 14.61 -27.92 -19.67
CA ILE A 16 13.93 -27.97 -20.96
C ILE A 16 12.95 -29.15 -21.00
N VAL A 17 13.35 -30.30 -20.44
CA VAL A 17 12.50 -31.49 -20.35
C VAL A 17 11.28 -31.22 -19.47
N ALA A 18 11.44 -30.57 -18.31
CA ALA A 18 10.34 -30.18 -17.44
C ALA A 18 9.34 -29.25 -18.16
N ARG A 19 9.85 -28.28 -18.93
CA ARG A 19 9.01 -27.37 -19.73
C ARG A 19 8.29 -28.10 -20.86
N GLY A 20 8.93 -29.07 -21.52
CA GLY A 20 8.29 -29.89 -22.54
C GLY A 20 7.20 -30.81 -21.99
N ARG A 21 7.40 -31.36 -20.79
CA ARG A 21 6.36 -32.10 -20.06
C ARG A 21 5.14 -31.22 -19.79
N ALA A 22 5.35 -29.96 -19.39
CA ALA A 22 4.25 -29.02 -19.19
C ALA A 22 3.46 -28.77 -20.50
N TYR A 23 4.15 -28.54 -21.62
CA TYR A 23 3.49 -28.34 -22.93
C TYR A 23 2.70 -29.56 -23.41
N PHE A 24 3.20 -30.77 -23.16
CA PHE A 24 2.48 -32.01 -23.43
C PHE A 24 1.23 -32.16 -22.56
N HIS A 25 1.35 -31.92 -21.24
CA HIS A 25 0.22 -32.02 -20.32
C HIS A 25 -0.87 -31.00 -20.61
N ASP A 26 -0.51 -29.82 -21.11
CA ASP A 26 -1.42 -28.76 -21.53
C ASP A 26 -2.14 -29.07 -22.86
N GLY A 27 -1.86 -30.19 -23.52
CA GLY A 27 -2.54 -30.59 -24.76
C GLY A 27 -2.20 -29.73 -25.98
N ARG A 28 -1.08 -29.00 -25.94
CA ARG A 28 -0.68 -28.02 -26.96
C ARG A 28 -0.13 -28.63 -28.24
N VAL A 29 -0.07 -29.96 -28.33
CA VAL A 29 0.48 -30.70 -29.48
C VAL A 29 -0.66 -31.22 -30.32
N GLN A 30 -0.72 -30.80 -31.59
CA GLN A 30 -1.67 -31.32 -32.57
C GLN A 30 -0.91 -32.09 -33.64
N PHE A 31 -1.25 -33.37 -33.82
CA PHE A 31 -0.64 -34.20 -34.86
C PHE A 31 -1.18 -33.82 -36.24
N GLU A 32 -0.29 -33.50 -37.15
CA GLU A 32 -0.60 -33.27 -38.57
C GLU A 32 -0.51 -34.58 -39.35
N SER A 33 0.56 -35.35 -39.14
CA SER A 33 0.70 -36.70 -39.69
C SER A 33 1.53 -37.59 -38.77
N VAL A 34 1.18 -38.88 -38.68
CA VAL A 34 1.95 -39.88 -37.94
C VAL A 34 2.07 -41.12 -38.81
N GLU A 35 3.28 -41.37 -39.28
CA GLU A 35 3.69 -42.51 -40.09
C GLU A 35 4.73 -43.34 -39.31
N ASN A 36 5.08 -44.53 -39.82
CA ASN A 36 5.93 -45.48 -39.08
C ASN A 36 7.30 -44.90 -38.65
N ASN A 37 7.83 -43.96 -39.43
CA ASN A 37 9.16 -43.35 -39.27
C ASN A 37 9.16 -41.81 -39.24
N LEU A 38 7.99 -41.17 -39.33
CA LEU A 38 7.86 -39.71 -39.39
C LEU A 38 6.64 -39.24 -38.59
N VAL A 39 6.85 -38.27 -37.70
CA VAL A 39 5.78 -37.56 -37.00
C VAL A 39 5.88 -36.08 -37.32
N ARG A 40 4.79 -35.50 -37.81
CA ARG A 40 4.62 -34.04 -37.93
C ARG A 40 3.56 -33.58 -36.95
N ALA A 41 3.87 -32.51 -36.22
CA ALA A 41 2.94 -31.90 -35.29
C ALA A 41 3.12 -30.39 -35.24
N SER A 42 2.02 -29.67 -35.03
CA SER A 42 2.06 -28.27 -34.62
C SER A 42 1.99 -28.20 -33.10
N VAL A 43 2.77 -27.29 -32.52
CA VAL A 43 2.83 -27.05 -31.08
C VAL A 43 2.53 -25.58 -30.80
N ASP A 44 1.46 -25.35 -30.06
CA ASP A 44 1.00 -24.03 -29.67
C ASP A 44 1.88 -23.44 -28.55
N GLY A 45 2.65 -22.40 -28.87
CA GLY A 45 3.60 -21.75 -27.98
C GLY A 45 3.37 -20.25 -27.84
N SER A 46 4.42 -19.45 -28.05
CA SER A 46 4.27 -18.00 -28.30
C SER A 46 3.81 -17.69 -29.74
N ASP A 47 3.92 -18.70 -30.61
CA ASP A 47 3.40 -18.78 -31.98
C ASP A 47 3.17 -20.27 -32.27
N ILE A 48 2.61 -20.61 -33.42
CA ILE A 48 2.47 -22.01 -33.87
C ILE A 48 3.81 -22.49 -34.41
N TYR A 49 4.40 -23.48 -33.74
CA TYR A 49 5.67 -24.07 -34.16
C TYR A 49 5.46 -25.47 -34.73
N HIS A 50 6.01 -25.73 -35.91
CA HIS A 50 5.96 -27.06 -36.53
C HIS A 50 7.15 -27.89 -36.06
N VAL A 51 6.89 -29.13 -35.68
CA VAL A 51 7.85 -30.11 -35.18
C VAL A 51 7.80 -31.34 -36.07
N GLU A 52 8.97 -31.78 -36.56
CA GLU A 52 9.12 -33.04 -37.27
C GLU A 52 10.04 -33.97 -36.46
N LEU A 53 9.60 -35.20 -36.22
CA LEU A 53 10.40 -36.26 -35.59
C LEU A 53 10.62 -37.38 -36.60
N HIS A 54 11.88 -37.69 -36.87
CA HIS A 54 12.33 -38.75 -37.76
C HIS A 54 13.02 -39.86 -36.97
N GLY A 55 12.65 -41.11 -37.23
CA GLY A 55 13.32 -42.26 -36.63
C GLY A 55 13.57 -43.36 -37.65
N ASP A 56 14.82 -43.77 -37.81
CA ASP A 56 15.24 -44.86 -38.68
C ASP A 56 16.14 -45.89 -37.96
N ALA A 57 16.73 -46.83 -38.70
CA ALA A 57 17.61 -47.86 -38.14
C ALA A 57 18.97 -47.33 -37.65
N SER A 58 19.30 -46.07 -37.93
CA SER A 58 20.58 -45.41 -37.64
C SER A 58 20.50 -44.27 -36.62
N GLY A 59 19.31 -43.74 -36.29
CA GLY A 59 19.19 -42.69 -35.27
C GLY A 59 17.80 -42.05 -35.13
N PHE A 60 17.74 -41.03 -34.27
CA PHE A 60 16.56 -40.19 -34.01
C PHE A 60 16.92 -38.72 -34.27
N GLU A 61 16.20 -38.09 -35.21
CA GLU A 61 16.36 -36.68 -35.56
C GLU A 61 15.08 -35.91 -35.25
N ALA A 62 15.22 -34.68 -34.73
CA ALA A 62 14.09 -33.83 -34.40
C ALA A 62 14.35 -32.39 -34.82
N THR A 63 13.38 -31.79 -35.50
CA THR A 63 13.45 -30.40 -35.94
C THR A 63 12.23 -29.64 -35.42
N CYS A 64 12.41 -28.33 -35.18
CA CYS A 64 11.33 -27.44 -34.78
C CYS A 64 11.54 -26.07 -35.40
N THR A 65 10.47 -25.44 -35.88
CA THR A 65 10.52 -24.08 -36.47
C THR A 65 10.71 -22.97 -35.43
N CYS A 66 10.86 -23.29 -34.14
CA CYS A 66 11.02 -22.27 -33.11
C CYS A 66 12.40 -21.58 -33.19
N PRO A 67 12.49 -20.26 -32.94
CA PRO A 67 13.73 -19.48 -33.06
C PRO A 67 14.76 -19.78 -31.95
N PHE A 68 14.54 -20.81 -31.15
CA PHE A 68 15.36 -21.14 -29.99
C PHE A 68 16.66 -21.82 -30.43
N GLN A 69 17.80 -21.13 -30.31
CA GLN A 69 19.11 -21.54 -30.82
C GLN A 69 19.94 -22.42 -29.86
N TRP A 70 19.37 -22.94 -28.78
CA TRP A 70 20.11 -23.74 -27.79
C TRP A 70 20.10 -25.23 -28.18
N ASP A 71 21.22 -25.71 -28.71
CA ASP A 71 21.54 -27.12 -29.02
C ASP A 71 20.50 -27.89 -29.88
N GLY A 72 19.62 -27.17 -30.59
CA GLY A 72 18.63 -27.72 -31.52
C GLY A 72 17.44 -28.46 -30.89
N LYS A 73 17.36 -28.55 -29.56
CA LYS A 73 16.40 -29.44 -28.87
C LYS A 73 15.54 -28.67 -27.87
N CYS A 74 14.41 -28.17 -28.36
CA CYS A 74 13.52 -27.29 -27.62
C CYS A 74 12.41 -28.05 -26.85
N LYS A 75 11.70 -27.32 -25.97
CA LYS A 75 10.54 -27.82 -25.23
C LYS A 75 9.40 -28.37 -26.11
N HIS A 76 9.23 -27.88 -27.36
CA HIS A 76 8.20 -28.34 -28.29
C HIS A 76 8.51 -29.74 -28.85
N ILE A 77 9.79 -30.04 -29.08
CA ILE A 77 10.27 -31.38 -29.47
C ILE A 77 9.97 -32.37 -28.35
N VAL A 78 10.33 -32.03 -27.10
CA VAL A 78 10.04 -32.86 -25.93
C VAL A 78 8.54 -33.12 -25.77
N ALA A 79 7.70 -32.09 -25.96
CA ALA A 79 6.25 -32.22 -25.87
C ALA A 79 5.68 -33.18 -26.94
N THR A 80 6.18 -33.07 -28.17
CA THR A 80 5.76 -33.92 -29.30
C THR A 80 6.22 -35.37 -29.14
N MET A 81 7.42 -35.58 -28.59
CA MET A 81 7.91 -36.92 -28.26
C MET A 81 7.05 -37.60 -27.18
N LEU A 82 6.65 -36.86 -26.14
CA LEU A 82 5.74 -37.37 -25.11
C LEU A 82 4.37 -37.70 -25.71
N ALA A 83 3.80 -36.81 -26.53
CA ALA A 83 2.54 -37.08 -27.22
C ALA A 83 2.59 -38.35 -28.07
N THR A 84 3.70 -38.56 -28.78
CA THR A 84 3.91 -39.73 -29.63
C THR A 84 4.05 -41.00 -28.81
N LEU A 85 4.81 -40.95 -27.71
CA LEU A 85 4.97 -42.07 -26.77
C LEU A 85 3.61 -42.53 -26.22
N TYR A 86 2.79 -41.60 -25.72
CA TYR A 86 1.49 -41.92 -25.12
C TYR A 86 0.47 -42.42 -26.16
N ARG A 87 0.50 -41.84 -27.38
CA ARG A 87 -0.30 -42.33 -28.52
C ARG A 87 0.05 -43.77 -28.89
N ASN A 88 1.35 -44.09 -28.97
CA ASN A 88 1.81 -45.44 -29.33
C ASN A 88 1.52 -46.48 -28.25
N ALA A 89 1.47 -46.05 -26.98
CA ALA A 89 1.07 -46.90 -25.86
C ALA A 89 -0.45 -47.21 -25.82
N LYS A 90 -1.25 -46.75 -26.81
CA LYS A 90 -2.73 -46.85 -26.85
C LYS A 90 -3.41 -46.35 -25.57
N VAL A 91 -2.81 -45.36 -24.91
CA VAL A 91 -3.46 -44.65 -23.80
C VAL A 91 -4.35 -43.58 -24.43
N GLU A 92 -5.68 -43.73 -24.34
CA GLU A 92 -6.61 -42.72 -24.85
C GLU A 92 -6.42 -41.39 -24.11
N TYR A 93 -6.02 -40.36 -24.86
CA TYR A 93 -5.94 -38.98 -24.42
C TYR A 93 -6.93 -38.16 -25.25
N THR A 94 -7.97 -37.65 -24.60
CA THR A 94 -9.03 -36.86 -25.24
C THR A 94 -8.85 -35.38 -24.88
N PRO A 95 -8.50 -34.49 -25.84
CA PRO A 95 -8.51 -33.05 -25.59
C PRO A 95 -9.95 -32.52 -25.55
N LEU A 96 -10.26 -31.71 -24.53
CA LEU A 96 -11.62 -31.23 -24.22
C LEU A 96 -12.32 -30.41 -25.32
N GLN A 97 -11.57 -29.81 -26.27
CA GLN A 97 -12.11 -28.82 -27.21
C GLN A 97 -12.84 -29.41 -28.43
N ALA A 98 -12.63 -30.68 -28.79
CA ALA A 98 -13.18 -31.25 -30.03
C ALA A 98 -14.68 -31.64 -29.96
N GLU A 99 -15.25 -31.76 -28.76
CA GLU A 99 -16.63 -32.20 -28.52
C GLU A 99 -17.65 -31.04 -28.50
N GLN A 100 -17.20 -29.81 -28.20
CA GLN A 100 -18.05 -28.62 -28.08
C GLN A 100 -18.35 -27.97 -29.45
N SER A 101 -17.34 -27.86 -30.32
CA SER A 101 -17.48 -27.20 -31.62
C SER A 101 -18.50 -27.89 -32.56
N ARG A 102 -18.68 -29.21 -32.45
CA ARG A 102 -19.66 -29.97 -33.26
C ARG A 102 -21.11 -29.81 -32.79
N ARG A 103 -21.32 -29.32 -31.57
CA ARG A 103 -22.64 -29.16 -30.93
C ARG A 103 -23.19 -27.74 -31.09
N GLU A 104 -22.31 -26.74 -31.23
CA GLU A 104 -22.62 -25.31 -31.36
C GLU A 104 -23.09 -24.88 -32.76
N GLU A 105 -22.63 -25.53 -33.85
CA GLU A 105 -23.05 -25.20 -35.23
C GLU A 105 -24.51 -25.57 -35.55
N ARG A 106 -25.10 -26.54 -34.84
CA ARG A 106 -26.46 -27.04 -35.11
C ARG A 106 -27.57 -26.31 -34.32
N ALA A 107 -27.20 -25.61 -33.24
CA ALA A 107 -28.15 -24.96 -32.33
C ALA A 107 -28.38 -23.47 -32.64
N THR A 108 -27.51 -22.83 -33.42
CA THR A 108 -27.43 -21.36 -33.60
C THR A 108 -28.32 -20.77 -34.70
N THR A 109 -29.00 -21.58 -35.51
CA THR A 109 -29.68 -21.06 -36.70
C THR A 109 -31.15 -20.69 -36.50
N TRP A 110 -31.90 -21.30 -35.56
CA TRP A 110 -33.34 -21.02 -35.37
C TRP A 110 -33.66 -20.18 -34.12
N ILE A 111 -32.73 -20.06 -33.17
CA ILE A 111 -32.91 -19.27 -31.94
C ILE A 111 -32.89 -17.75 -32.23
N ARG A 112 -32.08 -17.32 -33.21
CA ARG A 112 -31.98 -15.92 -33.64
C ARG A 112 -33.24 -15.37 -34.32
N ASP A 113 -34.10 -16.25 -34.82
CA ASP A 113 -35.35 -15.89 -35.51
C ASP A 113 -36.54 -15.74 -34.55
N ILE A 114 -36.48 -16.34 -33.35
CA ILE A 114 -37.50 -16.19 -32.30
C ILE A 114 -37.23 -14.95 -31.44
N GLU A 115 -35.97 -14.59 -31.20
CA GLU A 115 -35.58 -13.42 -30.38
C GLU A 115 -36.05 -12.07 -30.94
N LYS A 116 -36.37 -12.00 -32.24
CA LYS A 116 -36.86 -10.78 -32.89
C LYS A 116 -38.38 -10.57 -32.80
N LEU A 117 -39.15 -11.55 -32.31
CA LEU A 117 -40.61 -11.48 -32.37
C LEU A 117 -41.29 -11.04 -31.07
N LEU A 118 -40.62 -11.02 -29.91
CA LEU A 118 -41.36 -10.99 -28.63
C LEU A 118 -40.82 -10.04 -27.53
N THR A 119 -39.97 -9.06 -27.84
CA THR A 119 -39.72 -7.94 -26.89
C THR A 119 -41.03 -7.20 -26.55
N PRO A 120 -41.17 -6.47 -25.41
CA PRO A 120 -40.78 -6.79 -24.02
C PRO A 120 -41.86 -6.36 -22.97
N SER A 121 -41.97 -6.99 -21.78
CA SER A 121 -42.34 -6.27 -20.53
C SER A 121 -42.03 -7.07 -19.26
N GLU A 122 -41.75 -6.31 -18.21
CA GLU A 122 -41.47 -6.66 -16.81
C GLU A 122 -42.10 -7.95 -16.29
N SER A 123 -41.29 -8.81 -15.65
CA SER A 123 -41.30 -8.97 -14.19
C SER A 123 -40.56 -10.25 -13.77
N ASP A 124 -39.93 -10.10 -12.61
CA ASP A 124 -39.68 -11.12 -11.60
C ASP A 124 -38.51 -12.11 -11.78
N SER A 125 -37.47 -11.79 -11.01
CA SER A 125 -36.67 -12.71 -10.18
C SER A 125 -36.36 -14.09 -10.77
N ARG A 126 -35.25 -14.19 -11.50
CA ARG A 126 -34.52 -15.46 -11.59
C ARG A 126 -33.01 -15.25 -11.46
N GLN A 127 -32.53 -15.73 -10.31
CA GLN A 127 -31.15 -16.06 -9.96
C GLN A 127 -30.23 -16.20 -11.18
N GLU A 128 -29.26 -15.30 -11.26
CA GLU A 128 -28.10 -15.41 -12.14
C GLU A 128 -27.35 -16.71 -11.80
N LYS A 129 -27.27 -17.63 -12.75
CA LYS A 129 -26.32 -18.74 -12.70
C LYS A 129 -24.94 -18.19 -13.07
N VAL A 130 -24.15 -17.94 -12.04
CA VAL A 130 -22.70 -17.67 -12.12
C VAL A 130 -21.99 -18.95 -12.56
N ASP A 131 -21.41 -18.97 -13.76
CA ASP A 131 -20.46 -20.01 -14.17
C ASP A 131 -19.04 -19.42 -14.16
N ALA A 132 -18.41 -19.48 -12.99
CA ALA A 132 -17.01 -19.11 -12.78
C ALA A 132 -16.39 -20.14 -11.82
N GLY A 133 -15.80 -21.22 -12.35
CA GLY A 133 -15.21 -22.30 -11.55
C GLY A 133 -13.99 -21.92 -10.69
N TRP A 134 -13.64 -20.63 -10.60
CA TRP A 134 -12.60 -20.08 -9.74
C TRP A 134 -12.81 -18.57 -9.54
N ARG A 135 -12.23 -18.01 -8.48
CA ARG A 135 -12.20 -16.57 -8.20
C ARG A 135 -10.79 -16.09 -7.86
N LEU A 136 -10.54 -14.80 -8.08
CA LEU A 136 -9.29 -14.16 -7.67
C LEU A 136 -9.35 -13.81 -6.18
N VAL A 137 -8.31 -14.23 -5.46
CA VAL A 137 -8.03 -13.79 -4.10
C VAL A 137 -6.58 -13.35 -4.01
N TYR A 138 -6.19 -12.67 -2.94
CA TYR A 138 -4.84 -12.22 -2.68
C TYR A 138 -4.31 -12.89 -1.43
N SER A 139 -3.03 -13.22 -1.43
CA SER A 139 -2.37 -13.89 -0.31
C SER A 139 -1.17 -13.09 0.15
N LEU A 140 -1.17 -12.72 1.43
CA LEU A 140 -0.05 -12.11 2.14
C LEU A 140 0.74 -13.18 2.89
N ALA A 141 2.05 -13.27 2.64
CA ALA A 141 2.94 -14.15 3.39
C ALA A 141 4.06 -13.34 4.06
N ILE A 142 4.52 -13.81 5.22
CA ILE A 142 5.58 -13.16 5.99
C ILE A 142 6.65 -14.21 6.27
N ALA A 143 7.89 -13.99 5.83
CA ALA A 143 8.99 -14.91 6.08
C ALA A 143 10.34 -14.18 6.06
N LYS A 144 11.17 -14.42 7.09
CA LYS A 144 12.58 -13.99 7.16
C LYS A 144 12.80 -12.50 6.78
N GLY A 145 11.99 -11.60 7.34
CA GLY A 145 12.07 -10.15 7.05
C GLY A 145 11.35 -9.71 5.77
N TYR A 146 11.01 -10.63 4.87
CA TYR A 146 10.24 -10.31 3.66
C TYR A 146 8.74 -10.37 3.90
N ARG A 147 8.00 -9.57 3.13
CA ARG A 147 6.54 -9.70 2.96
C ARG A 147 6.28 -10.00 1.50
N TYR A 148 5.38 -10.94 1.25
CA TYR A 148 5.03 -11.39 -0.09
C TYR A 148 3.55 -11.17 -0.34
N LEU A 149 3.22 -10.64 -1.51
CA LEU A 149 1.85 -10.59 -2.02
C LEU A 149 1.74 -11.44 -3.27
N TYR A 150 0.75 -12.33 -3.27
CA TYR A 150 0.46 -13.20 -4.40
C TYR A 150 -0.98 -12.98 -4.86
N PRO A 151 -1.21 -12.73 -6.16
CA PRO A 151 -2.53 -12.96 -6.74
C PRO A 151 -2.74 -14.48 -6.83
N ILE A 152 -3.85 -14.98 -6.30
CA ILE A 152 -4.16 -16.40 -6.17
C ILE A 152 -5.45 -16.71 -6.93
N LYS A 153 -5.35 -17.70 -7.82
CA LYS A 153 -6.49 -18.37 -8.43
C LYS A 153 -7.02 -19.41 -7.46
N LEU A 154 -8.20 -19.18 -6.91
CA LEU A 154 -8.88 -20.08 -5.99
C LEU A 154 -10.02 -20.81 -6.71
N LYS A 155 -9.82 -22.10 -7.02
CA LYS A 155 -10.86 -22.92 -7.66
C LYS A 155 -12.04 -23.12 -6.73
N LEU A 156 -13.25 -23.08 -7.27
CA LEU A 156 -14.46 -23.43 -6.55
C LEU A 156 -14.80 -24.90 -6.80
N THR A 157 -15.15 -25.61 -5.73
CA THR A 157 -15.70 -26.96 -5.84
C THR A 157 -17.13 -26.91 -6.40
N LYS A 158 -17.68 -28.06 -6.82
CA LYS A 158 -19.07 -28.13 -7.33
C LYS A 158 -20.13 -27.63 -6.33
N ASP A 159 -19.79 -27.65 -5.03
CA ASP A 159 -20.65 -27.17 -3.94
C ASP A 159 -20.42 -25.68 -3.61
N GLY A 160 -19.58 -24.97 -4.38
CA GLY A 160 -19.22 -23.56 -4.15
C GLY A 160 -18.19 -23.32 -3.03
N ARG A 161 -17.64 -24.37 -2.41
CA ARG A 161 -16.58 -24.23 -1.39
C ARG A 161 -15.21 -23.98 -2.03
N ASP A 162 -14.33 -23.31 -1.27
CA ASP A 162 -12.93 -23.10 -1.63
C ASP A 162 -12.21 -24.43 -1.90
N GLY A 163 -11.59 -24.54 -3.07
CA GLY A 163 -10.86 -25.69 -3.55
C GLY A 163 -9.36 -25.41 -3.67
N HIS A 164 -8.73 -25.87 -4.75
CA HIS A 164 -7.29 -25.71 -4.93
C HIS A 164 -6.91 -24.24 -5.20
N ALA A 165 -5.89 -23.76 -4.47
CA ALA A 165 -5.33 -22.43 -4.59
C ALA A 165 -3.96 -22.48 -5.28
N SER A 166 -3.74 -21.60 -6.26
CA SER A 166 -2.47 -21.49 -6.98
C SER A 166 -2.18 -20.05 -7.37
N ILE A 167 -0.90 -19.64 -7.43
CA ILE A 167 -0.50 -18.31 -7.90
C ILE A 167 -1.02 -18.07 -9.33
N LEU A 168 -1.70 -16.93 -9.54
CA LEU A 168 -2.21 -16.46 -10.81
C LEU A 168 -1.05 -16.28 -11.81
N LYS A 169 -1.18 -16.87 -13.00
CA LYS A 169 -0.16 -16.84 -14.05
C LYS A 169 -0.56 -15.86 -15.15
N ARG A 170 0.41 -15.38 -15.93
CA ARG A 170 0.16 -14.47 -17.06
C ARG A 170 -0.89 -14.99 -18.05
N PHE A 171 -0.97 -16.31 -18.25
CA PHE A 171 -1.96 -16.89 -19.15
C PHE A 171 -3.39 -16.90 -18.58
N ASP A 172 -3.55 -16.80 -17.25
CA ASP A 172 -4.88 -16.65 -16.62
C ASP A 172 -5.50 -15.27 -16.89
N LEU A 173 -4.74 -14.33 -17.49
CA LEU A 173 -5.20 -12.98 -17.85
C LEU A 173 -5.84 -12.91 -19.25
N PHE A 174 -5.77 -13.98 -20.05
CA PHE A 174 -6.39 -14.04 -21.38
C PHE A 174 -7.73 -14.79 -21.30
N GLY A 175 -8.84 -14.12 -21.61
CA GLY A 175 -10.23 -14.62 -21.51
C GLY A 175 -11.18 -13.58 -20.89
N ASP A 176 -12.50 -13.73 -21.06
CA ASP A 176 -13.51 -12.81 -20.48
C ASP A 176 -13.33 -12.71 -18.94
N PRO A 177 -13.26 -11.52 -18.32
CA PRO A 177 -12.49 -11.35 -17.10
C PRO A 177 -13.33 -11.40 -15.82
N HIS A 178 -12.87 -12.19 -14.83
CA HIS A 178 -13.28 -12.14 -13.42
C HIS A 178 -12.59 -11.01 -12.63
N PHE A 179 -12.03 -10.01 -13.31
CA PHE A 179 -11.17 -8.97 -12.74
C PHE A 179 -11.83 -7.61 -12.93
N ASP A 180 -12.00 -6.88 -11.84
CA ASP A 180 -12.40 -5.47 -11.94
C ASP A 180 -11.21 -4.57 -12.31
N PHE A 181 -11.46 -3.27 -12.37
CA PHE A 181 -10.45 -2.28 -12.71
C PHE A 181 -9.25 -2.28 -11.73
N LEU A 182 -9.51 -2.43 -10.43
CA LEU A 182 -8.46 -2.44 -9.41
C LEU A 182 -7.62 -3.72 -9.52
N ASP A 183 -8.24 -4.85 -9.81
CA ASP A 183 -7.53 -6.12 -9.98
C ASP A 183 -6.49 -6.01 -11.09
N ARG A 184 -6.81 -5.33 -12.21
CA ARG A 184 -5.89 -5.12 -13.33
C ARG A 184 -4.66 -4.30 -12.90
N ILE A 185 -4.88 -3.22 -12.15
CA ILE A 185 -3.80 -2.37 -11.63
C ILE A 185 -2.91 -3.17 -10.67
N ILE A 186 -3.52 -3.92 -9.76
CA ILE A 186 -2.78 -4.71 -8.77
C ILE A 186 -1.97 -5.79 -9.48
N ILE A 187 -2.59 -6.59 -10.35
CA ILE A 187 -1.95 -7.71 -11.05
C ILE A 187 -0.75 -7.26 -11.87
N GLU A 188 -0.81 -6.12 -12.56
CA GLU A 188 0.34 -5.59 -13.29
C GLU A 188 1.54 -5.32 -12.37
N ARG A 189 1.29 -4.88 -11.13
CA ARG A 189 2.33 -4.59 -10.13
C ARG A 189 2.89 -5.83 -9.43
N ILE A 190 2.06 -6.87 -9.24
CA ILE A 190 2.43 -8.06 -8.44
C ILE A 190 2.45 -9.39 -9.21
N SER A 191 2.53 -9.33 -10.54
CA SER A 191 2.51 -10.51 -11.42
C SER A 191 3.50 -11.60 -11.00
N ASN A 192 3.02 -12.84 -10.82
CA ASN A 192 3.77 -14.02 -10.34
C ASN A 192 4.23 -13.98 -8.87
N GLY A 193 3.81 -12.99 -8.10
CA GLY A 193 4.24 -12.79 -6.72
C GLY A 193 5.20 -11.62 -6.60
N PHE A 194 5.02 -10.82 -5.57
CA PHE A 194 5.78 -9.61 -5.29
C PHE A 194 6.27 -9.61 -3.86
N SER A 195 7.40 -8.95 -3.58
CA SER A 195 7.90 -8.84 -2.22
C SER A 195 8.66 -7.55 -1.95
N ASN A 196 8.50 -7.04 -0.74
CA ASN A 196 9.39 -6.05 -0.13
C ASN A 196 10.11 -6.65 1.08
N PHE A 197 11.20 -6.00 1.46
CA PHE A 197 11.95 -6.32 2.68
C PHE A 197 11.62 -5.29 3.75
N VAL A 198 11.21 -5.76 4.92
CA VAL A 198 10.97 -4.91 6.10
C VAL A 198 11.94 -5.34 7.18
N PRO A 199 12.90 -4.48 7.58
CA PRO A 199 13.84 -4.79 8.64
C PRO A 199 13.09 -5.16 9.92
N THR A 200 13.32 -6.36 10.44
CA THR A 200 12.83 -6.73 11.77
C THR A 200 13.84 -6.24 12.80
N ASN A 201 13.38 -5.52 13.84
CA ASN A 201 14.21 -5.06 14.96
C ASN A 201 14.88 -6.24 15.68
N SER A 202 16.04 -6.65 15.20
CA SER A 202 17.17 -7.23 15.95
C SER A 202 18.17 -7.76 14.92
N SER A 203 19.28 -7.06 14.74
CA SER A 203 20.56 -7.65 14.33
C SER A 203 20.57 -8.59 13.11
N ALA A 204 19.63 -8.47 12.16
CA ALA A 204 19.76 -9.15 10.89
C ALA A 204 20.77 -8.35 10.08
N GLU A 205 21.95 -8.95 9.85
CA GLU A 205 22.97 -8.45 8.93
C GLU A 205 22.27 -7.85 7.71
N LEU A 206 22.38 -6.52 7.56
CA LEU A 206 21.92 -5.86 6.35
C LEU A 206 22.68 -6.54 5.20
N PRO A 207 21.99 -7.10 4.21
CA PRO A 207 22.66 -7.67 3.05
C PRO A 207 23.61 -6.62 2.45
N GLU A 208 24.92 -6.87 2.49
CA GLU A 208 25.94 -6.00 1.93
C GLU A 208 25.65 -5.82 0.43
N HIS A 209 25.23 -4.62 -0.03
CA HIS A 209 25.39 -4.04 -1.38
C HIS A 209 24.42 -2.85 -1.59
N ASP A 210 24.96 -1.64 -1.84
CA ASP A 210 24.22 -0.38 -2.04
C ASP A 210 23.17 -0.42 -3.19
N GLU A 211 23.35 -1.25 -4.22
CA GLU A 211 22.36 -1.42 -5.31
C GLU A 211 21.06 -2.11 -4.85
N MET A 212 21.10 -2.84 -3.74
CA MET A 212 19.98 -3.62 -3.22
C MET A 212 19.03 -2.76 -2.37
N GLU A 213 19.55 -1.69 -1.76
CA GLU A 213 18.79 -0.77 -0.89
C GLU A 213 17.79 0.08 -1.69
N ALA A 214 18.20 0.57 -2.87
CA ALA A 214 17.32 1.32 -3.78
C ALA A 214 16.16 0.46 -4.32
N SER A 215 16.41 -0.83 -4.59
CA SER A 215 15.40 -1.80 -5.00
C SER A 215 14.42 -2.13 -3.88
N TRP A 216 14.88 -2.17 -2.62
CA TRP A 216 14.00 -2.36 -1.46
C TRP A 216 13.05 -1.21 -1.24
N GLY A 217 13.53 0.04 -1.30
CA GLY A 217 12.67 1.21 -1.18
C GLY A 217 11.59 1.24 -2.26
N MET A 218 11.96 1.02 -3.52
CA MET A 218 10.99 0.97 -4.61
C MET A 218 9.94 -0.14 -4.42
N ASN A 219 10.35 -1.32 -3.96
CA ASN A 219 9.41 -2.40 -3.69
C ASN A 219 8.53 -2.14 -2.46
N ASP A 220 9.03 -1.46 -1.44
CA ASP A 220 8.26 -1.09 -0.27
C ASP A 220 7.16 -0.08 -0.60
N THR A 221 7.49 0.96 -1.38
CA THR A 221 6.50 1.89 -1.93
C THR A 221 5.40 1.16 -2.73
N ILE A 222 5.77 0.23 -3.61
CA ILE A 222 4.79 -0.57 -4.38
C ILE A 222 3.93 -1.44 -3.46
N MET A 223 4.50 -2.07 -2.43
CA MET A 223 3.75 -2.84 -1.42
C MET A 223 2.66 -1.97 -0.79
N GLY A 224 3.04 -0.77 -0.35
CA GLY A 224 2.16 0.24 0.21
C GLY A 224 0.97 0.64 -0.66
N ASP A 225 1.25 0.93 -1.93
CA ASP A 225 0.23 1.26 -2.92
C ASP A 225 -0.72 0.09 -3.15
N VAL A 226 -0.19 -1.13 -3.30
CA VAL A 226 -1.01 -2.32 -3.57
C VAL A 226 -1.91 -2.61 -2.37
N LEU A 227 -1.40 -2.53 -1.14
CA LEU A 227 -2.23 -2.68 0.07
C LEU A 227 -3.38 -1.66 0.09
N SER A 228 -3.15 -0.43 -0.37
CA SER A 228 -4.21 0.59 -0.45
C SER A 228 -5.35 0.20 -1.42
N LEU A 229 -5.06 -0.62 -2.44
CA LEU A 229 -6.04 -1.08 -3.43
C LEU A 229 -6.74 -2.39 -3.00
N LEU A 230 -6.31 -3.01 -1.90
CA LEU A 230 -6.81 -4.31 -1.44
C LEU A 230 -7.96 -4.21 -0.43
N ALA A 231 -8.41 -3.01 -0.04
CA ALA A 231 -9.43 -2.82 1.00
C ALA A 231 -10.74 -3.59 0.72
N ASP A 232 -11.24 -3.51 -0.50
CA ASP A 232 -12.48 -4.20 -0.93
C ASP A 232 -12.21 -5.60 -1.51
N LYS A 233 -10.99 -6.13 -1.31
CA LYS A 233 -10.53 -7.35 -1.96
C LYS A 233 -10.50 -8.55 -1.03
N GLU A 234 -10.49 -9.71 -1.67
CA GLU A 234 -10.40 -10.95 -0.95
C GLU A 234 -8.95 -11.27 -0.56
N VAL A 235 -8.49 -10.85 0.62
CA VAL A 235 -7.13 -11.15 1.13
C VAL A 235 -7.08 -12.28 2.18
N TYR A 236 -6.01 -13.08 2.12
CA TYR A 236 -5.69 -14.14 3.07
C TYR A 236 -4.25 -14.03 3.56
N LEU A 237 -3.99 -14.51 4.78
CA LEU A 237 -2.66 -14.81 5.28
C LEU A 237 -2.28 -16.22 4.83
N ALA A 238 -1.06 -16.38 4.31
CA ALA A 238 -0.47 -17.67 4.00
C ALA A 238 0.19 -18.30 5.24
N HIS A 239 0.23 -19.62 5.27
CA HIS A 239 1.02 -20.38 6.24
C HIS A 239 1.70 -21.58 5.57
N GLY A 240 3.03 -21.58 5.55
CA GLY A 240 3.80 -22.58 4.81
C GLY A 240 3.46 -22.58 3.32
N SER A 241 3.02 -23.72 2.79
CA SER A 241 2.58 -23.86 1.40
C SER A 241 1.10 -23.54 1.16
N ASN A 242 0.34 -23.21 2.21
CA ASN A 242 -1.07 -22.85 2.08
C ASN A 242 -1.23 -21.34 1.90
N TYR A 243 -1.59 -20.90 0.69
CA TYR A 243 -1.83 -19.50 0.34
C TYR A 243 -3.15 -18.94 0.90
N VAL A 244 -4.11 -19.78 1.26
CA VAL A 244 -5.47 -19.38 1.68
C VAL A 244 -5.73 -19.96 3.06
N PHE A 245 -4.86 -19.61 4.02
CA PHE A 245 -4.90 -20.21 5.36
C PHE A 245 -5.86 -19.49 6.30
N ARG A 246 -5.75 -18.17 6.43
CA ARG A 246 -6.61 -17.37 7.31
C ARG A 246 -7.05 -16.09 6.60
N ARG A 247 -8.33 -15.74 6.72
CA ARG A 247 -8.86 -14.50 6.17
C ARG A 247 -8.13 -13.29 6.76
N ALA A 248 -7.74 -12.34 5.92
CA ALA A 248 -7.26 -11.02 6.33
C ALA A 248 -8.22 -9.94 5.81
N TYR A 249 -8.32 -8.86 6.57
CA TYR A 249 -9.19 -7.72 6.28
C TYR A 249 -8.32 -6.49 6.12
N VAL A 250 -8.23 -6.00 4.88
CA VAL A 250 -7.53 -4.75 4.59
C VAL A 250 -8.54 -3.63 4.75
N HIS A 251 -8.20 -2.61 5.53
CA HIS A 251 -9.13 -1.53 5.86
C HIS A 251 -8.73 -0.26 5.15
N ALA A 252 -9.71 0.40 4.53
CA ALA A 252 -9.53 1.73 3.94
C ALA A 252 -9.34 2.81 5.01
N ASP A 253 -10.01 2.65 6.16
CA ASP A 253 -9.90 3.58 7.28
C ASP A 253 -8.53 3.47 7.95
N PRO A 254 -7.76 4.58 8.02
CA PRO A 254 -6.46 4.56 8.65
C PRO A 254 -6.57 4.42 10.17
N ALA A 255 -5.54 3.84 10.77
CA ALA A 255 -5.32 3.83 12.20
C ALA A 255 -4.25 4.86 12.58
N SER A 256 -4.21 5.23 13.86
CA SER A 256 -3.11 6.03 14.42
C SER A 256 -2.61 5.39 15.70
N VAL A 257 -1.33 5.60 16.00
CA VAL A 257 -0.73 5.12 17.24
C VAL A 257 -0.40 6.33 18.10
N LYS A 258 -0.74 6.25 19.38
CA LYS A 258 -0.49 7.30 20.38
C LYS A 258 0.19 6.71 21.60
N MET A 259 0.89 7.54 22.36
CA MET A 259 1.32 7.17 23.71
C MET A 259 0.18 7.49 24.68
N GLY A 260 -0.44 6.46 25.24
CA GLY A 260 -1.38 6.58 26.34
C GLY A 260 -0.63 6.81 27.65
N ILE A 261 -1.13 7.72 28.48
CA ILE A 261 -0.64 7.97 29.83
C ILE A 261 -1.83 7.94 30.78
N SER A 262 -1.85 6.95 31.67
CA SER A 262 -2.86 6.78 32.73
C SER A 262 -2.20 6.75 34.10
N GLU A 263 -2.99 7.01 35.14
CA GLU A 263 -2.57 6.90 36.54
C GLU A 263 -3.14 5.61 37.16
N THR A 264 -2.29 4.84 37.84
CA THR A 264 -2.68 3.62 38.56
C THR A 264 -3.17 3.95 39.97
N GLU A 265 -3.83 2.99 40.64
CA GLU A 265 -4.36 3.18 42.00
C GLU A 265 -3.28 3.53 43.04
N ASP A 266 -2.04 3.11 42.82
CA ASP A 266 -0.89 3.42 43.69
C ASP A 266 -0.23 4.78 43.37
N GLY A 267 -0.78 5.55 42.42
CA GLY A 267 -0.29 6.86 42.00
C GLY A 267 0.87 6.82 41.00
N SER A 268 1.26 5.64 40.52
CA SER A 268 2.25 5.52 39.44
C SER A 268 1.63 5.96 38.11
N LEU A 269 2.47 6.42 37.16
CA LEU A 269 2.03 6.68 35.79
C LEU A 269 2.38 5.49 34.91
N LEU A 270 1.43 5.05 34.09
CA LEU A 270 1.62 3.98 33.13
C LEU A 270 1.61 4.56 31.72
N LEU A 271 2.72 4.39 31.00
CA LEU A 271 2.86 4.77 29.60
C LEU A 271 2.75 3.53 28.72
N GLN A 272 1.82 3.57 27.76
CA GLN A 272 1.56 2.43 26.88
C GLN A 272 1.29 2.91 25.45
N PRO A 273 1.88 2.27 24.43
CA PRO A 273 1.45 2.47 23.06
C PRO A 273 0.00 2.02 22.85
N GLU A 274 -0.84 2.92 22.34
CA GLU A 274 -2.26 2.71 22.06
C GLU A 274 -2.51 2.78 20.55
N LEU A 275 -3.25 1.81 20.02
CA LEU A 275 -3.79 1.79 18.68
C LEU A 275 -5.20 2.41 18.69
N HIS A 276 -5.37 3.50 17.95
CA HIS A 276 -6.66 4.16 17.70
C HIS A 276 -7.16 3.79 16.31
N TRP A 277 -8.27 3.05 16.25
CA TRP A 277 -8.84 2.58 14.99
C TRP A 277 -10.34 2.26 15.17
N GLY A 278 -11.17 2.57 14.16
CA GLY A 278 -12.61 2.29 14.22
C GLY A 278 -13.37 3.00 15.35
N GLY A 279 -12.86 4.15 15.83
CA GLY A 279 -13.42 4.86 16.99
C GLY A 279 -13.12 4.22 18.35
N GLN A 280 -12.34 3.14 18.37
CA GLN A 280 -11.92 2.42 19.57
C GLN A 280 -10.44 2.68 19.88
N VAL A 281 -10.08 2.46 21.14
CA VAL A 281 -8.71 2.54 21.65
C VAL A 281 -8.34 1.16 22.19
N HIS A 282 -7.23 0.62 21.68
CA HIS A 282 -6.70 -0.67 22.09
C HIS A 282 -5.23 -0.51 22.50
N LEU A 283 -4.71 -1.38 23.35
CA LEU A 283 -3.26 -1.51 23.49
C LEU A 283 -2.67 -1.98 22.15
N LEU A 284 -1.47 -1.50 21.83
CA LEU A 284 -0.79 -1.92 20.61
C LEU A 284 -0.57 -3.46 20.64
N PRO A 285 -1.12 -4.21 19.67
CA PRO A 285 -1.10 -5.66 19.74
C PRO A 285 0.32 -6.24 19.72
N ALA A 286 0.61 -7.22 20.59
CA ALA A 286 1.93 -7.86 20.66
C ALA A 286 2.32 -8.60 19.37
N ASN A 287 1.32 -9.04 18.59
CA ASN A 287 1.47 -9.69 17.29
C ASN A 287 1.43 -8.71 16.11
N ALA A 288 1.54 -7.40 16.35
CA ALA A 288 1.65 -6.41 15.29
C ALA A 288 2.92 -6.66 14.45
N VAL A 289 2.76 -6.65 13.13
CA VAL A 289 3.84 -6.83 12.16
C VAL A 289 3.77 -5.73 11.12
N VAL A 290 4.88 -5.02 10.92
CA VAL A 290 5.02 -4.03 9.85
C VAL A 290 5.06 -4.74 8.50
N LEU A 291 4.24 -4.27 7.55
CA LEU A 291 4.14 -4.77 6.18
C LEU A 291 4.85 -3.90 5.16
N SER A 292 4.88 -2.57 5.38
CA SER A 292 5.60 -1.58 4.57
C SER A 292 6.00 -0.42 5.47
N ILE A 293 7.13 0.23 5.15
CA ILE A 293 7.74 1.32 5.93
C ILE A 293 7.61 2.70 5.28
N ASP A 294 7.65 2.79 3.94
CA ASP A 294 7.50 4.03 3.19
C ASP A 294 6.09 4.58 3.35
N THR A 295 5.10 3.71 3.12
CA THR A 295 3.75 3.91 3.65
C THR A 295 3.56 2.91 4.78
N LEU A 296 3.46 3.42 6.00
CA LEU A 296 3.46 2.54 7.16
C LEU A 296 2.17 1.71 7.21
N TRP A 297 2.27 0.43 6.83
CA TRP A 297 1.19 -0.55 6.91
C TRP A 297 1.51 -1.59 7.97
N MET A 298 0.49 -2.02 8.70
CA MET A 298 0.61 -2.97 9.79
C MET A 298 -0.44 -4.06 9.70
N LEU A 299 -0.02 -5.31 9.94
CA LEU A 299 -0.89 -6.44 10.22
C LEU A 299 -0.96 -6.65 11.74
N PHE A 300 -2.15 -6.81 12.30
CA PHE A 300 -2.35 -7.31 13.65
C PHE A 300 -3.57 -8.24 13.64
N ASP A 301 -3.48 -9.38 14.32
CA ASP A 301 -4.46 -10.46 14.24
C ASP A 301 -4.79 -10.89 12.80
N THR A 302 -5.85 -10.30 12.23
CA THR A 302 -6.28 -10.48 10.83
C THR A 302 -6.53 -9.14 10.13
N ASN A 303 -6.29 -8.02 10.79
CA ASN A 303 -6.54 -6.68 10.28
C ASN A 303 -5.27 -6.09 9.71
N VAL A 304 -5.38 -5.55 8.50
CA VAL A 304 -4.32 -4.83 7.82
C VAL A 304 -4.76 -3.37 7.72
N VAL A 305 -4.01 -2.47 8.37
CA VAL A 305 -4.35 -1.05 8.47
C VAL A 305 -3.16 -0.20 8.08
N ARG A 306 -3.43 0.96 7.49
CA ARG A 306 -2.45 2.02 7.30
C ARG A 306 -2.31 2.83 8.57
N LEU A 307 -1.09 3.05 9.04
CA LEU A 307 -0.79 3.93 10.16
C LEU A 307 -0.52 5.35 9.66
N MET A 308 -1.17 6.33 10.29
CA MET A 308 -1.04 7.74 9.96
C MET A 308 -0.46 8.55 11.13
N GLY A 309 0.38 9.53 10.78
CA GLY A 309 0.92 10.50 11.75
C GLY A 309 2.01 9.95 12.66
N ILE A 310 2.73 8.92 12.22
CA ILE A 310 3.92 8.36 12.89
C ILE A 310 4.90 7.84 11.83
N SER A 311 6.21 8.05 12.02
CA SER A 311 7.24 7.51 11.13
C SER A 311 7.48 6.02 11.40
N ALA A 312 8.07 5.29 10.44
CA ALA A 312 8.46 3.90 10.66
C ALA A 312 9.45 3.74 11.82
N ALA A 313 10.40 4.66 11.99
CA ALA A 313 11.39 4.64 13.07
C ALA A 313 10.75 4.89 14.44
N ASP A 314 9.82 5.85 14.52
CA ASP A 314 9.08 6.14 15.76
C ASP A 314 8.15 4.99 16.12
N PHE A 315 7.46 4.41 15.13
CA PHE A 315 6.63 3.23 15.35
C PHE A 315 7.45 2.02 15.81
N ALA A 316 8.62 1.79 15.20
CA ALA A 316 9.55 0.76 15.64
C ALA A 316 10.02 0.99 17.09
N THR A 317 10.20 2.25 17.50
CA THR A 317 10.49 2.60 18.89
C THR A 317 9.32 2.23 19.80
N MET A 318 8.08 2.57 19.44
CA MET A 318 6.89 2.20 20.23
C MET A 318 6.71 0.68 20.34
N MET A 319 6.97 -0.06 19.27
CA MET A 319 6.95 -1.53 19.25
C MET A 319 7.99 -2.14 20.22
N ASN A 320 9.12 -1.47 20.45
CA ASN A 320 10.14 -1.93 21.41
C ASN A 320 9.77 -1.62 22.87
N VAL A 321 8.91 -0.62 23.11
CA VAL A 321 8.51 -0.13 24.44
C VAL A 321 7.13 -0.68 24.83
N ARG A 322 6.60 -1.66 24.08
CA ARG A 322 5.26 -2.24 24.26
C ARG A 322 5.01 -2.94 25.61
N ASP A 323 6.06 -3.19 26.40
CA ASP A 323 5.95 -3.87 27.71
C ASP A 323 5.52 -2.94 28.86
N ASN A 324 4.99 -1.76 28.53
CA ASN A 324 4.57 -0.68 29.43
C ASN A 324 5.74 -0.05 30.19
N VAL A 325 5.76 1.28 30.26
CA VAL A 325 6.73 2.02 31.07
C VAL A 325 6.00 2.55 32.30
N ALA A 326 6.39 2.07 33.47
CA ALA A 326 5.88 2.57 34.74
C ALA A 326 6.80 3.65 35.29
N VAL A 327 6.23 4.80 35.64
CA VAL A 327 6.89 5.90 36.35
C VAL A 327 6.38 5.89 37.79
N PRO A 328 7.23 5.60 38.79
CA PRO A 328 6.78 5.57 40.18
C PRO A 328 6.40 6.97 40.67
N PRO A 329 5.60 7.09 41.75
CA PRO A 329 5.17 8.38 42.28
C PRO A 329 6.34 9.32 42.66
N SER A 330 7.50 8.76 43.04
CA SER A 330 8.71 9.53 43.38
C SER A 330 9.27 10.33 42.21
N ASP A 331 9.10 9.83 41.00
CA ASP A 331 9.77 10.36 39.80
C ASP A 331 8.77 11.21 38.97
N ARG A 332 7.54 11.39 39.47
CA ARG A 332 6.45 12.08 38.77
C ARG A 332 6.83 13.51 38.37
N THR A 333 7.43 14.27 39.27
CA THR A 333 7.81 15.67 38.98
C THR A 333 8.84 15.74 37.86
N GLU A 334 9.90 14.94 37.94
CA GLU A 334 10.95 14.85 36.92
C GLU A 334 10.37 14.40 35.57
N PHE A 335 9.50 13.38 35.58
CA PHE A 335 8.82 12.93 34.37
C PHE A 335 7.99 14.05 33.72
N MET A 336 7.20 14.77 34.51
CA MET A 336 6.31 15.82 33.99
C MET A 336 7.12 17.01 33.44
N GLU A 337 8.19 17.42 34.11
CA GLU A 337 8.97 18.61 33.73
C GLU A 337 10.00 18.33 32.63
N GLU A 338 10.58 17.13 32.58
CA GLU A 338 11.70 16.82 31.67
C GLU A 338 11.30 15.85 30.56
N ALA A 339 10.68 14.71 30.90
CA ALA A 339 10.44 13.63 29.95
C ALA A 339 9.19 13.85 29.09
N LEU A 340 8.07 14.25 29.70
CA LEU A 340 6.79 14.44 29.04
C LEU A 340 6.87 15.48 27.89
N PRO A 341 7.53 16.65 28.03
CA PRO A 341 7.66 17.59 26.92
C PRO A 341 8.42 17.01 25.72
N GLN A 342 9.41 16.14 25.95
CA GLN A 342 10.14 15.47 24.88
C GLN A 342 9.30 14.37 24.21
N LEU A 343 8.50 13.66 25.00
CA LEU A 343 7.55 12.66 24.47
C LEU A 343 6.50 13.30 23.56
N VAL A 344 5.93 14.44 23.94
CA VAL A 344 4.91 15.14 23.12
C VAL A 344 5.49 15.69 21.83
N LYS A 345 6.75 16.11 21.84
CA LYS A 345 7.44 16.57 20.61
C LYS A 345 7.60 15.46 19.59
N ARG A 346 7.78 14.22 20.06
CA ARG A 346 8.08 13.06 19.20
C ARG A 346 6.86 12.21 18.87
N PHE A 347 5.94 12.06 19.81
CA PHE A 347 4.78 11.19 19.70
C PHE A 347 3.49 11.97 19.95
N LYS A 348 2.41 11.55 19.30
CA LYS A 348 1.06 11.95 19.72
C LYS A 348 0.77 11.32 21.07
N VAL A 349 0.36 12.12 22.05
CA VAL A 349 0.11 11.67 23.42
C VAL A 349 -1.36 11.84 23.76
N ARG A 350 -1.94 10.81 24.39
CA ARG A 350 -3.24 10.86 25.05
C ARG A 350 -2.98 10.76 26.54
N SER A 351 -3.36 11.78 27.30
CA SER A 351 -3.19 11.76 28.75
C SER A 351 -4.54 11.86 29.43
N GLU A 352 -4.76 10.99 30.42
CA GLU A 352 -5.91 11.03 31.33
C GLU A 352 -5.56 11.74 32.66
N LEU A 353 -4.39 12.37 32.74
CA LEU A 353 -3.92 13.01 33.96
C LEU A 353 -4.71 14.30 34.23
N SER A 354 -5.32 14.37 35.41
CA SER A 354 -6.08 15.55 35.86
C SER A 354 -5.24 16.83 35.91
N ALA A 355 -3.92 16.70 36.05
CA ALA A 355 -2.97 17.82 36.07
C ALA A 355 -2.73 18.46 34.69
N ILE A 356 -3.26 17.85 33.62
CA ILE A 356 -3.10 18.34 32.26
C ILE A 356 -4.45 18.84 31.72
N ARG A 357 -4.51 20.13 31.38
CA ARG A 357 -5.69 20.71 30.76
C ARG A 357 -5.61 20.58 29.25
N THR A 358 -6.63 20.00 28.63
CA THR A 358 -6.73 19.94 27.16
C THR A 358 -7.50 21.15 26.63
N ILE A 359 -6.96 21.82 25.62
CA ILE A 359 -7.62 22.92 24.90
C ILE A 359 -7.95 22.45 23.48
N GLU A 360 -9.25 22.42 23.19
CA GLU A 360 -9.83 22.17 21.87
C GLU A 360 -10.61 23.40 21.38
N ALA A 361 -9.93 24.55 21.35
CA ALA A 361 -10.50 25.81 20.88
C ALA A 361 -10.22 26.03 19.39
N GLU A 362 -11.04 26.87 18.74
CA GLU A 362 -10.71 27.38 17.40
C GLU A 362 -9.57 28.41 17.50
N PRO A 363 -8.55 28.35 16.62
CA PRO A 363 -7.42 29.27 16.67
C PRO A 363 -7.84 30.68 16.28
N ARG A 364 -7.39 31.66 17.06
CA ARG A 364 -7.44 33.08 16.66
C ARG A 364 -6.09 33.51 16.14
N ALA A 365 -6.04 33.92 14.87
CA ALA A 365 -4.82 34.38 14.22
C ALA A 365 -4.40 35.75 14.78
N ARG A 366 -3.14 35.86 15.19
CA ARG A 366 -2.54 37.08 15.76
C ARG A 366 -1.32 37.50 14.95
N LEU A 367 -1.29 38.75 14.53
CA LEU A 367 -0.19 39.39 13.83
C LEU A 367 0.60 40.26 14.80
N TYR A 368 1.85 39.88 15.04
CA TYR A 368 2.79 40.68 15.81
C TYR A 368 3.66 41.50 14.86
N LEU A 369 3.46 42.81 14.90
CA LEU A 369 4.21 43.77 14.10
C LEU A 369 5.44 44.24 14.87
N SER A 370 6.59 44.20 14.22
CA SER A 370 7.84 44.75 14.75
C SER A 370 8.70 45.31 13.62
N GLU A 371 9.83 45.91 13.95
CA GLU A 371 10.80 46.39 12.96
C GLU A 371 12.10 45.61 13.12
N TYR A 372 12.62 45.09 12.00
CA TYR A 372 13.91 44.42 11.94
C TYR A 372 14.70 44.97 10.76
N ASN A 373 15.90 45.49 11.00
CA ASN A 373 16.73 46.19 10.00
C ASN A 373 15.93 47.25 9.21
N ASP A 374 15.17 48.09 9.93
CA ASP A 374 14.31 49.12 9.36
C ASP A 374 13.22 48.63 8.39
N LYS A 375 12.92 47.33 8.37
CA LYS A 375 11.81 46.75 7.61
C LYS A 375 10.69 46.34 8.54
N LEU A 376 9.44 46.53 8.10
CA LEU A 376 8.29 45.99 8.80
C LEU A 376 8.38 44.45 8.80
N ASN A 377 8.38 43.89 9.99
CA ASN A 377 8.40 42.47 10.25
C ASN A 377 7.06 42.05 10.85
N ILE A 378 6.51 40.95 10.36
CA ILE A 378 5.23 40.42 10.80
C ILE A 378 5.45 38.97 11.23
N GLN A 379 5.04 38.63 12.45
CA GLN A 379 4.96 37.24 12.91
C GLN A 379 3.50 36.82 13.02
N LEU A 380 3.15 35.65 12.48
CA LEU A 380 1.85 35.02 12.65
C LEU A 380 1.92 34.01 13.80
N ARG A 381 0.97 34.11 14.72
CA ARG A 381 0.80 33.21 15.86
C ARG A 381 -0.67 32.86 16.04
N PHE A 382 -0.96 31.81 16.78
CA PHE A 382 -2.33 31.32 17.00
C PHE A 382 -2.63 31.25 18.48
N ALA A 383 -3.68 31.95 18.90
CA ALA A 383 -4.19 31.85 20.25
C ALA A 383 -5.27 30.78 20.34
N TYR A 384 -5.07 29.86 21.28
CA TYR A 384 -6.01 28.81 21.68
C TYR A 384 -6.41 29.09 23.12
N ASP A 385 -7.58 29.68 23.32
CA ASP A 385 -8.05 30.12 24.65
C ASP A 385 -6.99 30.97 25.39
N THR A 386 -6.37 30.46 26.45
CA THR A 386 -5.39 31.21 27.26
C THR A 386 -3.94 31.06 26.79
N VAL A 387 -3.66 30.21 25.81
CA VAL A 387 -2.30 29.92 25.36
C VAL A 387 -2.10 30.36 23.92
N GLU A 388 -0.86 30.68 23.56
CA GLU A 388 -0.49 31.13 22.22
C GLU A 388 0.67 30.28 21.70
N VAL A 389 0.54 29.80 20.47
CA VAL A 389 1.53 28.97 19.79
C VAL A 389 2.04 29.68 18.54
N SER A 390 3.30 29.42 18.20
CA SER A 390 3.89 29.95 16.95
C SER A 390 3.43 29.13 15.75
N GLU A 391 3.38 29.77 14.58
CA GLU A 391 3.14 29.07 13.32
C GLU A 391 4.14 27.91 13.12
N LEU A 392 3.65 26.74 12.73
CA LEU A 392 4.50 25.58 12.43
C LEU A 392 5.27 25.80 11.13
N SER A 393 6.54 25.40 11.10
CA SER A 393 7.32 25.42 9.86
C SER A 393 6.78 24.37 8.89
N THR A 394 5.93 24.80 7.96
CA THR A 394 5.53 24.03 6.78
C THR A 394 6.68 23.88 5.77
N SER A 395 7.84 23.41 6.22
CA SER A 395 8.77 22.75 5.30
C SER A 395 8.02 21.52 4.81
N ILE A 396 7.84 21.39 3.49
CA ILE A 396 7.12 20.29 2.81
C ILE A 396 7.70 18.89 3.14
N VAL A 397 8.77 18.83 3.95
CA VAL A 397 9.46 17.65 4.46
C VAL A 397 8.98 17.22 5.87
N ASP A 398 8.31 18.08 6.63
CA ASP A 398 7.76 17.75 7.96
C ASP A 398 6.26 17.42 7.89
N GLN A 399 5.92 16.25 7.35
CA GLN A 399 4.60 15.62 7.58
C GLN A 399 4.41 15.15 9.06
N GLN A 400 5.31 15.54 9.96
CA GLN A 400 5.32 15.22 11.40
C GLN A 400 5.08 16.44 12.30
N ALA A 401 4.56 17.56 11.79
CA ALA A 401 4.09 18.61 12.69
C ALA A 401 2.96 18.05 13.58
N SER A 402 3.29 17.77 14.84
CA SER A 402 2.32 17.25 15.80
C SER A 402 1.19 18.26 15.93
N SER A 403 -0.05 17.83 15.69
CA SER A 403 -1.25 18.60 16.00
C SER A 403 -1.45 18.78 17.51
N GLN A 404 -0.47 18.40 18.33
CA GLN A 404 -0.46 18.51 19.78
C GLN A 404 0.81 19.22 20.23
N GLU A 405 0.64 20.33 20.95
CA GLU A 405 1.73 21.06 21.60
C GLU A 405 1.47 21.06 23.11
N LEU A 406 2.47 20.66 23.89
CA LEU A 406 2.40 20.73 25.36
C LEU A 406 3.08 22.01 25.82
N ILE A 407 2.32 22.86 26.49
CA ILE A 407 2.81 24.11 27.07
C ILE A 407 2.82 23.94 28.58
N SER A 408 3.98 24.16 29.20
CA SER A 408 4.10 24.24 30.66
C SER A 408 4.06 25.70 31.08
N ASP A 409 3.24 26.02 32.10
CA ASP A 409 3.24 27.32 32.77
C ASP A 409 3.96 27.29 34.13
N GLY A 410 4.67 26.19 34.42
CA GLY A 410 5.40 25.97 35.67
C GLY A 410 4.56 25.38 36.81
N ASN A 411 3.23 25.35 36.68
CA ASN A 411 2.33 24.79 37.71
C ASN A 411 1.33 23.78 37.13
N SER A 412 1.11 23.81 35.82
CA SER A 412 0.24 22.92 35.06
C SER A 412 0.78 22.72 33.64
N PHE A 413 0.29 21.68 32.98
CA PHE A 413 0.56 21.45 31.57
C PHE A 413 -0.72 21.62 30.77
N VAL A 414 -0.59 22.19 29.58
CA VAL A 414 -1.70 22.44 28.66
C VAL A 414 -1.43 21.73 27.35
N TYR A 415 -2.28 20.75 27.00
CA TYR A 415 -2.30 20.15 25.67
C TYR A 415 -3.15 21.00 24.73
N VAL A 416 -2.54 21.54 23.68
CA VAL A 416 -3.26 22.26 22.64
C VAL A 416 -3.46 21.36 21.44
N HIS A 417 -4.72 21.04 21.11
CA HIS A 417 -5.07 20.37 19.87
C HIS A 417 -5.14 21.39 18.74
N ARG A 418 -4.04 21.54 18.01
CA ARG A 418 -3.91 22.52 16.93
C ARG A 418 -4.80 22.14 15.74
N LYS A 419 -5.61 23.08 15.28
CA LYS A 419 -6.46 22.99 14.08
C LYS A 419 -5.64 23.38 12.85
N LEU A 420 -4.74 22.50 12.42
CA LEU A 420 -3.74 22.79 11.38
C LEU A 420 -4.35 23.30 10.06
N ASP A 421 -5.53 22.82 9.67
CA ASP A 421 -6.21 23.31 8.45
C ASP A 421 -6.64 24.78 8.59
N ALA A 422 -7.15 25.18 9.76
CA ALA A 422 -7.53 26.55 10.05
C ALA A 422 -6.29 27.47 10.15
N GLU A 423 -5.21 26.97 10.76
CA GLU A 423 -3.93 27.68 10.80
C GLU A 423 -3.33 27.89 9.40
N ALA A 424 -3.35 26.84 8.57
CA ALA A 424 -2.87 26.90 7.19
C ALA A 424 -3.71 27.84 6.32
N ASP A 425 -5.03 27.89 6.54
CA ASP A 425 -5.90 28.87 5.88
C ASP A 425 -5.54 30.30 6.26
N ALA A 426 -5.37 30.59 7.55
CA ALA A 426 -4.91 31.90 8.01
C ALA A 426 -3.52 32.27 7.44
N GLY A 427 -2.59 31.32 7.39
CA GLY A 427 -1.28 31.51 6.75
C GLY A 427 -1.40 31.89 5.27
N ARG A 428 -2.27 31.21 4.50
CA ARG A 428 -2.56 31.55 3.10
C ARG A 428 -3.18 32.94 2.95
N GLN A 429 -4.14 33.30 3.81
CA GLN A 429 -4.75 34.63 3.78
C GLN A 429 -3.72 35.74 4.05
N LEU A 430 -2.77 35.52 4.97
CA LEU A 430 -1.67 36.44 5.20
C LEU A 430 -0.75 36.50 3.98
N PHE A 431 -0.36 35.36 3.40
CA PHE A 431 0.48 35.31 2.21
C PHE A 431 -0.13 36.09 1.03
N ASP A 432 -1.42 35.88 0.75
CA ASP A 432 -2.19 36.56 -0.30
C ASP A 432 -2.32 38.08 -0.08
N SER A 433 -1.99 38.57 1.12
CA SER A 433 -1.94 39.99 1.43
C SER A 433 -0.70 40.71 0.85
N MET A 434 0.04 40.08 -0.06
CA MET A 434 1.27 40.60 -0.68
C MET A 434 2.44 40.70 0.31
N VAL A 435 2.68 39.62 1.05
CA VAL A 435 3.91 39.44 1.84
C VAL A 435 4.76 38.32 1.25
N HIS A 436 6.05 38.31 1.57
CA HIS A 436 6.92 37.15 1.41
C HIS A 436 7.41 36.69 2.78
N SER A 437 7.69 35.40 2.93
CA SER A 437 8.15 34.84 4.20
C SER A 437 9.62 34.43 4.14
N TYR A 438 10.30 34.53 5.28
CA TYR A 438 11.64 34.01 5.50
C TYR A 438 11.65 33.20 6.81
N MET A 439 12.28 32.03 6.80
CA MET A 439 12.49 31.21 8.00
C MET A 439 13.79 31.63 8.68
N ARG A 440 13.73 31.96 9.96
CA ARG A 440 14.93 32.17 10.78
C ARG A 440 15.50 30.85 11.25
N ASN A 441 16.78 30.88 11.65
CA ASN A 441 17.49 29.71 12.16
C ASN A 441 16.89 29.15 13.47
N ASP A 442 16.10 29.96 14.18
CA ASP A 442 15.35 29.55 15.38
C ASP A 442 14.02 28.84 15.04
N GLY A 443 13.77 28.56 13.77
CA GLY A 443 12.55 27.90 13.30
C GLY A 443 11.34 28.83 13.19
N THR A 444 11.47 30.12 13.49
CA THR A 444 10.34 31.06 13.39
C THR A 444 10.17 31.60 11.98
N ARG A 445 8.92 31.64 11.51
CA ARG A 445 8.56 32.25 10.23
C ARG A 445 8.33 33.74 10.41
N HIS A 446 8.95 34.52 9.55
CA HIS A 446 8.85 35.98 9.52
C HIS A 446 8.33 36.43 8.17
N TYR A 447 7.36 37.34 8.16
CA TYR A 447 6.76 37.89 6.95
C TYR A 447 7.13 39.35 6.77
N PHE A 448 7.34 39.74 5.52
CA PHE A 448 7.70 41.09 5.11
C PHE A 448 6.80 41.51 3.95
N PRO A 449 6.24 42.73 3.95
CA PRO A 449 5.50 43.24 2.81
C PRO A 449 6.33 43.22 1.53
N SER A 450 5.72 42.77 0.44
CA SER A 450 6.26 42.84 -0.92
C SER A 450 5.98 44.21 -1.56
N VAL A 451 5.13 45.02 -0.94
CA VAL A 451 4.87 46.42 -1.29
C VAL A 451 5.46 47.35 -0.22
N ASN A 452 5.33 48.67 -0.40
CA ASN A 452 5.73 49.62 0.63
C ASN A 452 5.02 49.29 1.97
N ALA A 453 5.77 49.25 3.07
CA ALA A 453 5.24 48.83 4.36
C ALA A 453 4.08 49.72 4.87
N LEU A 454 4.10 51.03 4.63
CA LEU A 454 2.97 51.91 4.99
C LEU A 454 1.74 51.63 4.13
N ASP A 455 1.94 51.36 2.84
CA ASP A 455 0.84 50.99 1.93
C ASP A 455 0.19 49.67 2.36
N TRP A 456 1.01 48.68 2.74
CA TRP A 456 0.50 47.42 3.28
C TRP A 456 -0.30 47.62 4.57
N LEU A 457 0.22 48.43 5.51
CA LEU A 457 -0.46 48.75 6.77
C LEU A 457 -1.78 49.49 6.56
N LEU A 458 -1.90 50.31 5.51
CA LEU A 458 -3.11 51.09 5.22
C LEU A 458 -4.14 50.32 4.38
N THR A 459 -3.71 49.43 3.49
CA THR A 459 -4.59 48.80 2.49
C THR A 459 -4.83 47.32 2.73
N LYS A 460 -3.87 46.58 3.30
CA LYS A 460 -3.93 45.12 3.45
C LYS A 460 -4.23 44.70 4.88
N LEU A 461 -3.58 45.32 5.87
CA LEU A 461 -3.81 45.03 7.29
C LEU A 461 -5.28 45.19 7.71
N PRO A 462 -6.03 46.24 7.30
CA PRO A 462 -7.45 46.36 7.68
C PRO A 462 -8.33 45.26 7.08
N VAL A 463 -7.94 44.69 5.93
CA VAL A 463 -8.66 43.55 5.32
C VAL A 463 -8.45 42.30 6.17
N LEU A 464 -7.23 42.04 6.64
CA LEU A 464 -6.93 40.93 7.55
C LEU A 464 -7.67 41.10 8.88
N GLN A 465 -7.71 42.30 9.45
CA GLN A 465 -8.49 42.58 10.67
C GLN A 465 -9.98 42.27 10.49
N LYS A 466 -10.57 42.65 9.35
CA LYS A 466 -11.97 42.30 9.02
C LYS A 466 -12.19 40.79 8.85
N LYS A 467 -11.16 40.04 8.48
CA LYS A 467 -11.18 38.57 8.41
C LYS A 467 -10.93 37.89 9.75
N GLY A 468 -10.76 38.65 10.84
CA GLY A 468 -10.64 38.12 12.20
C GLY A 468 -9.22 38.03 12.76
N PHE A 469 -8.22 38.63 12.09
CA PHE A 469 -6.86 38.70 12.62
C PHE A 469 -6.74 39.77 13.71
N ASP A 470 -6.16 39.41 14.84
CA ASP A 470 -5.73 40.37 15.85
C ASP A 470 -4.39 40.98 15.47
N VAL A 471 -4.15 42.22 15.86
CA VAL A 471 -2.92 42.93 15.55
C VAL A 471 -2.31 43.51 16.82
N TYR A 472 -1.03 43.23 17.03
CA TYR A 472 -0.25 43.66 18.18
C TYR A 472 1.04 44.35 17.73
N GLY A 473 1.54 45.30 18.52
CA GLY A 473 2.85 45.94 18.29
C GLY A 473 2.86 47.05 17.25
N GLN A 474 1.71 47.39 16.65
CA GLN A 474 1.58 48.46 15.68
C GLN A 474 1.98 49.84 16.25
N GLU A 475 1.64 50.07 17.51
CA GLU A 475 1.94 51.27 18.28
C GLU A 475 3.44 51.44 18.58
N ASN A 476 4.20 50.34 18.54
CA ASN A 476 5.63 50.28 18.86
C ASN A 476 6.53 50.45 17.63
N LEU A 477 5.95 50.52 16.42
CA LEU A 477 6.70 50.80 15.19
C LEU A 477 7.28 52.22 15.26
N LYS A 478 8.57 52.38 14.93
CA LYS A 478 9.25 53.68 14.95
C LYS A 478 9.21 54.33 13.58
N LYS A 479 9.60 53.61 12.53
CA LYS A 479 9.74 54.13 11.17
C LYS A 479 8.43 54.03 10.38
N HIS A 480 7.61 53.02 10.67
CA HIS A 480 6.33 52.75 10.00
C HIS A 480 5.12 53.07 10.88
N ARG A 481 5.26 54.00 11.82
CA ARG A 481 4.17 54.40 12.72
C ARG A 481 3.07 55.13 11.95
N LEU A 482 1.85 54.61 12.02
CA LEU A 482 0.67 55.34 11.59
C LEU A 482 0.29 56.35 12.67
N ARG A 483 0.38 57.66 12.38
CA ARG A 483 -0.17 58.70 13.26
C ARG A 483 -1.69 58.67 13.15
N SER A 484 -2.36 58.29 14.23
CA SER A 484 -3.82 58.22 14.32
C SER A 484 -4.48 59.55 14.69
N GLU A 485 -3.81 60.69 14.50
CA GLU A 485 -4.43 62.00 14.73
C GLU A 485 -5.40 62.32 13.60
N ARG A 486 -6.69 62.42 13.94
CA ARG A 486 -7.71 62.99 13.03
C ARG A 486 -7.24 64.39 12.60
N PRO A 487 -7.31 64.76 11.32
CA PRO A 487 -7.04 66.13 10.89
C PRO A 487 -8.01 67.05 11.63
N ARG A 488 -7.49 68.11 12.24
CA ARG A 488 -8.31 69.15 12.88
C ARG A 488 -9.06 69.98 11.84
#